data_AF-A0A519Z1P7-F1
#
_entry.id   AF-A0A519Z1P7-F1
#
_cell.length_a   1.000
_cell.length_b   1.000
_cell.length_c   1.000
_cell.angle_alpha   90.00
_cell.angle_beta   90.00
_cell.angle_gamma   90.00
#
_symmetry.space_group_name_H-M   'P 1'
#
loop_
_entity.id
_entity.type
_entity.pdbx_description
1 polymer ?
#
loop_
_entity_poly.entity_id
_entity_poly.type
_entity_poly.pdbx_seq_one_letter_code
_entity_poly.pdbx_strand_id
1 'polypeptide(L)'
;MGLIVLLIGFLALSAAGLIGLPGGETLAAQAPEGAAADSTAINTAYKPYVAATPAEAASIAAGDALFKNNCAQCHAVNDRVVGPALAGISKRRSTPWVIKWVKNSSKVIASGDEYAVKLFDDYGKQQMPSFPQFSDQDITDIVT
;
A
#
# COMPACT_ATOMS: atom_id res chain seq x y z
N MET A 1 -4.02 60.39 -18.21
CA MET A 1 -5.34 60.32 -18.89
C MET A 1 -5.73 58.85 -18.96
N GLY A 2 -6.85 58.31 -18.50
CA GLY A 2 -8.03 58.72 -17.72
C GLY A 2 -8.68 57.38 -17.30
N LEU A 3 -9.00 57.18 -16.03
CA LEU A 3 -10.30 57.41 -15.38
C LEU A 3 -11.37 56.35 -15.74
N ILE A 4 -12.18 55.98 -14.72
CA ILE A 4 -13.39 55.13 -14.68
C ILE A 4 -13.04 53.69 -14.22
N VAL A 5 -13.11 53.28 -12.95
CA VAL A 5 -14.03 53.52 -11.81
C VAL A 5 -15.50 53.31 -12.20
N LEU A 6 -16.00 52.10 -11.99
CA LEU A 6 -17.43 51.83 -11.82
C LEU A 6 -17.63 50.89 -10.63
N LEU A 7 -17.83 51.53 -9.48
CA LEU A 7 -18.35 50.98 -8.23
C LEU A 7 -19.86 50.78 -8.36
N ILE A 8 -20.32 49.56 -8.14
CA ILE A 8 -21.68 49.21 -7.70
C ILE A 8 -21.54 47.83 -7.04
N GLY A 9 -21.63 47.63 -5.72
CA GLY A 9 -22.44 48.34 -4.74
C GLY A 9 -23.82 47.70 -4.67
N PHE A 10 -23.92 46.46 -4.15
CA PHE A 10 -25.18 45.91 -3.69
C PHE A 10 -24.98 45.24 -2.32
N LEU A 11 -25.17 46.09 -1.31
CA LEU A 11 -25.46 45.71 0.06
C LEU A 11 -26.97 45.42 0.12
N ALA A 12 -27.36 44.17 0.38
CA ALA A 12 -28.72 43.84 0.78
C ALA A 12 -28.66 42.90 1.99
N LEU A 13 -28.93 43.54 3.12
CA LEU A 13 -29.16 43.01 4.45
C LEU A 13 -30.58 42.41 4.52
N SER A 14 -30.74 41.19 5.04
CA SER A 14 -31.99 40.80 5.69
C SER A 14 -31.75 39.68 6.71
N ALA A 15 -32.19 39.95 7.93
CA ALA A 15 -32.06 39.14 9.12
C ALA A 15 -33.23 38.16 9.31
N ALA A 16 -32.94 37.13 10.13
CA ALA A 16 -33.81 36.41 11.05
C ALA A 16 -34.97 35.53 10.52
N GLY A 17 -34.95 34.26 10.94
CA GLY A 17 -36.06 33.33 10.83
C GLY A 17 -35.74 31.94 11.37
N LEU A 18 -35.92 31.78 12.69
CA LEU A 18 -35.76 30.54 13.47
C LEU A 18 -36.86 29.51 13.17
N ILE A 19 -36.50 28.27 12.82
CA ILE A 19 -37.27 27.06 13.19
C ILE A 19 -36.25 25.95 13.48
N GLY A 20 -36.26 25.44 14.71
CA GLY A 20 -35.37 24.39 15.17
C GLY A 20 -35.83 22.98 14.81
N LEU A 21 -34.91 22.03 14.98
CA LEU A 21 -35.13 20.61 15.30
C LEU A 21 -33.77 20.00 15.69
N PRO A 22 -33.60 19.48 16.92
CA PRO A 22 -32.46 18.65 17.28
C PRO A 22 -32.81 17.17 17.10
N GLY A 23 -31.94 16.40 16.47
CA GLY A 23 -32.03 14.94 16.54
C GLY A 23 -31.26 14.21 15.44
N GLY A 24 -30.37 13.31 15.85
CA GLY A 24 -30.21 12.05 15.13
C GLY A 24 -29.03 11.95 14.17
N GLU A 25 -27.84 11.91 14.76
CA GLU A 25 -26.71 11.11 14.32
C GLU A 25 -27.06 9.69 13.82
N THR A 26 -26.19 9.16 12.94
CA THR A 26 -26.00 7.76 12.49
C THR A 26 -26.69 7.34 11.18
N LEU A 27 -25.99 7.58 10.06
CA LEU A 27 -26.12 6.77 8.86
C LEU A 27 -25.20 5.54 9.01
N ALA A 28 -25.69 4.49 9.67
CA ALA A 28 -25.04 3.19 9.69
C ALA A 28 -25.35 2.46 8.38
N ALA A 29 -24.32 2.28 7.56
CA ALA A 29 -24.34 1.35 6.44
C ALA A 29 -24.55 -0.07 6.98
N GLN A 30 -25.60 -0.72 6.49
CA GLN A 30 -25.96 -2.08 6.85
C GLN A 30 -24.92 -3.05 6.24
N ALA A 31 -24.17 -3.74 7.11
CA ALA A 31 -23.40 -4.93 6.77
C ALA A 31 -24.22 -6.18 7.11
N PRO A 32 -24.12 -7.28 6.35
CA PRO A 32 -24.94 -8.48 6.58
C PRO A 32 -24.55 -9.16 7.89
N GLU A 33 -25.54 -9.35 8.76
CA GLU A 33 -25.43 -10.11 10.00
C GLU A 33 -25.21 -11.59 9.67
N GLY A 34 -23.95 -12.02 9.77
CA GLY A 34 -23.55 -13.41 9.68
C GLY A 34 -24.06 -14.21 10.88
N ALA A 35 -24.76 -15.30 10.55
CA ALA A 35 -25.31 -16.27 11.47
C ALA A 35 -24.34 -16.69 12.58
N ALA A 36 -24.83 -16.64 13.83
CA ALA A 36 -24.30 -17.46 14.90
C ALA A 36 -24.55 -18.93 14.54
N ALA A 37 -23.50 -19.64 14.17
CA ALA A 37 -23.50 -21.09 14.08
C ALA A 37 -22.81 -21.68 15.31
N ASP A 38 -23.66 -22.31 16.11
CA ASP A 38 -23.38 -23.28 17.16
C ASP A 38 -22.09 -24.09 16.93
N SER A 39 -21.15 -23.95 17.86
CA SER A 39 -19.83 -24.56 17.82
C SER A 39 -19.85 -25.95 18.44
N THR A 40 -20.32 -26.96 17.71
CA THR A 40 -20.01 -28.37 18.03
C THR A 40 -19.87 -29.23 16.78
N ALA A 41 -19.03 -28.79 15.83
CA ALA A 41 -18.24 -29.66 14.95
C ALA A 41 -17.48 -28.81 13.92
N ILE A 42 -16.23 -28.43 14.23
CA ILE A 42 -15.30 -27.99 13.19
C ILE A 42 -14.09 -28.93 13.16
N ASN A 43 -14.02 -29.63 12.04
CA ASN A 43 -12.92 -30.41 11.52
C ASN A 43 -11.56 -29.68 11.62
N THR A 44 -10.51 -30.48 11.86
CA THR A 44 -9.12 -30.12 12.11
C THR A 44 -8.37 -29.45 10.94
N ALA A 45 -9.05 -28.65 10.11
CA ALA A 45 -8.46 -27.98 8.96
C ALA A 45 -8.84 -26.49 8.81
N TYR A 46 -9.66 -25.92 9.71
CA TYR A 46 -9.86 -24.47 9.71
C TYR A 46 -8.67 -23.78 10.38
N LYS A 47 -7.79 -23.17 9.57
CA LYS A 47 -6.75 -22.26 10.08
C LYS A 47 -7.46 -20.91 10.35
N PRO A 48 -7.72 -20.54 11.61
CA PRO A 48 -8.41 -19.29 11.88
C PRO A 48 -7.58 -18.13 11.32
N TYR A 49 -8.26 -17.15 10.72
CA TYR A 49 -7.66 -15.85 10.43
C TYR A 49 -7.38 -15.18 11.78
N VAL A 50 -6.18 -15.39 12.32
CA VAL A 50 -5.70 -14.68 13.50
C VAL A 50 -5.46 -13.23 13.07
N ALA A 51 -6.05 -12.28 13.80
CA ALA A 51 -5.78 -10.88 13.59
C ALA A 51 -4.29 -10.60 13.85
N ALA A 52 -3.68 -9.73 13.05
CA ALA A 52 -2.30 -9.30 13.23
C ALA A 52 -2.11 -8.72 14.64
N THR A 53 -0.97 -9.04 15.26
CA THR A 53 -0.53 -8.39 16.50
C THR A 53 -0.24 -6.91 16.24
N PRO A 54 -0.22 -6.06 17.28
CA PRO A 54 0.14 -4.65 17.12
C PRO A 54 1.52 -4.44 16.48
N ALA A 55 2.47 -5.34 16.76
CA ALA A 55 3.81 -5.29 16.16
C ALA A 55 3.77 -5.61 14.65
N GLU A 56 3.04 -6.64 14.24
CA GLU A 56 2.85 -6.97 12.82
C GLU A 56 2.12 -5.85 12.07
N ALA A 57 1.09 -5.25 12.69
CA ALA A 57 0.40 -4.11 12.11
C ALA A 57 1.34 -2.90 11.90
N ALA A 58 2.26 -2.66 12.83
CA ALA A 58 3.26 -1.61 12.69
C ALA A 58 4.26 -1.90 11.56
N SER A 59 4.75 -3.14 11.46
CA SER A 59 5.62 -3.57 10.35
C SER A 59 4.93 -3.42 8.99
N ILE A 60 3.68 -3.84 8.86
CA ILE A 60 2.89 -3.70 7.61
C ILE A 60 2.76 -2.21 7.24
N ALA A 61 2.45 -1.34 8.21
CA ALA A 61 2.32 0.09 7.96
C ALA A 61 3.65 0.75 7.54
N ALA A 62 4.77 0.36 8.16
CA ALA A 62 6.09 0.84 7.79
C ALA A 62 6.50 0.38 6.39
N GLY A 63 6.29 -0.90 6.08
CA GLY A 63 6.53 -1.48 4.76
C GLY A 63 5.71 -0.82 3.65
N ASP A 64 4.41 -0.60 3.89
CA ASP A 64 3.51 0.07 2.94
C ASP A 64 3.98 1.50 2.63
N ALA A 65 4.37 2.26 3.66
CA ALA A 65 4.91 3.62 3.48
C ALA A 65 6.20 3.62 2.63
N LEU A 66 7.12 2.71 2.93
CA LEU A 66 8.36 2.57 2.17
C LEU A 66 8.08 2.15 0.72
N PHE A 67 7.18 1.18 0.51
CA PHE A 67 6.80 0.68 -0.82
C PHE A 67 6.19 1.79 -1.68
N LYS A 68 5.22 2.54 -1.15
CA LYS A 68 4.56 3.64 -1.87
C LYS A 68 5.53 4.72 -2.29
N ASN A 69 6.49 5.05 -1.43
CA ASN A 69 7.44 6.13 -1.68
C ASN A 69 8.59 5.75 -2.63
N ASN A 70 8.93 4.46 -2.74
CA ASN A 70 10.17 4.03 -3.41
C ASN A 70 9.99 2.97 -4.50
N CYS A 71 8.89 2.22 -4.48
CA CYS A 71 8.73 1.01 -5.28
C CYS A 71 7.51 1.06 -6.20
N ALA A 72 6.42 1.72 -5.77
CA ALA A 72 5.13 1.75 -6.47
C ALA A 72 5.19 2.38 -7.88
N GLN A 73 6.21 3.17 -8.17
CA GLN A 73 6.41 3.74 -9.52
C GLN A 73 6.80 2.68 -10.55
N CYS A 74 7.42 1.58 -10.11
CA CYS A 74 7.97 0.55 -10.99
C CYS A 74 7.41 -0.85 -10.70
N HIS A 75 6.67 -1.05 -9.61
CA HIS A 75 6.10 -2.33 -9.25
C HIS A 75 4.63 -2.22 -8.88
N ALA A 76 3.85 -3.20 -9.32
CA ALA A 76 2.50 -3.43 -8.86
C ALA A 76 2.44 -4.79 -8.15
N VAL A 77 1.39 -4.99 -7.34
CA VAL A 77 1.20 -6.25 -6.61
C VAL A 77 0.90 -7.38 -7.60
N ASN A 78 -0.08 -7.21 -8.48
CA ASN A 78 -0.57 -8.31 -9.34
C ASN A 78 -0.18 -8.16 -10.81
N ASP A 79 0.37 -7.03 -11.21
CA ASP A 79 0.59 -6.69 -12.61
C ASP A 79 2.06 -6.43 -12.92
N ARG A 80 2.45 -6.73 -14.16
CA ARG A 80 3.71 -6.26 -14.73
C ARG A 80 3.55 -4.81 -15.14
N VAL A 81 4.43 -3.96 -14.65
CA VAL A 81 4.56 -2.56 -15.04
C VAL A 81 5.95 -2.36 -15.64
N VAL A 82 6.81 -1.55 -15.03
CA VAL A 82 8.24 -1.50 -15.38
C VAL A 82 8.97 -2.76 -14.89
N GLY A 83 8.74 -3.14 -13.64
CA GLY A 83 9.23 -4.36 -13.01
C GLY A 83 8.17 -5.47 -12.92
N PRO A 84 8.55 -6.65 -12.40
CA PRO A 84 7.63 -7.77 -12.17
C PRO A 84 6.55 -7.46 -11.13
N ALA A 85 5.44 -8.17 -11.25
CA ALA A 85 4.42 -8.27 -10.21
C ALA A 85 5.04 -8.86 -8.92
N LEU A 86 4.75 -8.25 -7.77
CA LEU A 86 5.35 -8.65 -6.49
C LEU A 86 4.54 -9.68 -5.70
N ALA A 87 3.27 -9.91 -6.05
CA ALA A 87 2.43 -10.93 -5.42
C ALA A 87 3.15 -12.28 -5.41
N GLY A 88 3.26 -12.87 -4.22
CA GLY A 88 3.92 -14.18 -4.04
C GLY A 88 5.44 -14.15 -4.17
N ILE A 89 6.11 -13.01 -4.02
CA ILE A 89 7.58 -12.94 -4.00
C ILE A 89 8.20 -13.91 -2.98
N SER A 90 7.59 -14.04 -1.80
CA SER A 90 8.01 -14.97 -0.75
C SER A 90 7.96 -16.45 -1.15
N LYS A 91 7.19 -16.80 -2.19
CA LYS A 91 7.15 -18.14 -2.78
C LYS A 91 8.22 -18.36 -3.85
N ARG A 92 8.72 -17.28 -4.47
CA ARG A 92 9.71 -17.33 -5.55
C ARG A 92 11.14 -17.20 -5.04
N ARG A 93 11.35 -16.41 -3.99
CA ARG A 93 12.66 -16.06 -3.44
C ARG A 93 12.58 -15.91 -1.93
N SER A 94 13.67 -16.29 -1.25
CA SER A 94 13.80 -16.11 0.19
C SER A 94 14.03 -14.64 0.55
N THR A 95 13.59 -14.22 1.75
CA THR A 95 13.81 -12.85 2.24
C THR A 95 15.28 -12.43 2.19
N PRO A 96 16.28 -13.26 2.58
CA PRO A 96 17.69 -12.90 2.44
C PRO A 96 18.13 -12.62 0.99
N TRP A 97 17.54 -13.31 0.01
CA TRP A 97 17.81 -13.02 -1.40
C TRP A 97 17.21 -11.67 -1.80
N VAL A 98 15.97 -11.39 -1.39
CA VAL A 98 15.28 -10.13 -1.67
C VAL A 98 16.03 -8.94 -1.05
N ILE A 99 16.54 -9.08 0.18
CA ILE A 99 17.37 -8.07 0.83
C ILE A 99 18.60 -7.73 -0.02
N LYS A 100 19.34 -8.75 -0.50
CA LYS A 100 20.50 -8.53 -1.38
C LYS A 100 20.10 -7.85 -2.69
N TRP A 101 18.99 -8.28 -3.28
CA TRP A 101 18.47 -7.74 -4.53
C TRP A 101 18.09 -6.25 -4.41
N VAL A 102 17.31 -5.89 -3.38
CA VAL A 102 16.88 -4.51 -3.15
C VAL A 102 18.07 -3.60 -2.82
N LYS A 103 19.05 -4.10 -2.05
CA LYS A 103 20.25 -3.34 -1.73
C LYS A 103 21.13 -3.08 -2.95
N ASN A 104 21.32 -4.08 -3.82
CA ASN A 104 22.10 -3.93 -5.05
C ASN A 104 21.80 -5.06 -6.05
N SER A 105 20.81 -4.85 -6.92
CA SER A 105 20.38 -5.84 -7.92
C SER A 105 21.49 -6.14 -8.93
N SER A 106 22.22 -5.12 -9.39
CA SER A 106 23.32 -5.25 -10.34
C SER A 106 24.43 -6.18 -9.83
N LYS A 107 24.73 -6.17 -8.52
CA LYS A 107 25.69 -7.08 -7.89
C LYS A 107 25.20 -8.53 -7.88
N VAL A 108 23.90 -8.75 -7.62
CA VAL A 108 23.32 -10.10 -7.66
C VAL A 108 23.34 -10.64 -9.09
N ILE A 109 23.00 -9.81 -10.09
CA ILE A 109 23.09 -10.16 -11.51
C ILE A 109 24.55 -10.48 -11.89
N ALA A 110 25.50 -9.62 -11.52
CA ALA A 110 26.92 -9.80 -11.81
C ALA A 110 27.55 -11.03 -11.13
N SER A 111 26.98 -11.52 -10.02
CA SER A 111 27.41 -12.78 -9.41
C SER A 111 27.04 -14.03 -10.22
N GLY A 112 26.20 -13.90 -11.25
CA GLY A 112 25.75 -15.01 -12.08
C GLY A 112 24.60 -15.82 -11.48
N ASP A 113 23.82 -15.24 -10.54
CA ASP A 113 22.58 -15.89 -10.07
C ASP A 113 21.64 -16.07 -11.27
N GLU A 114 21.31 -17.32 -11.60
CA GLU A 114 20.57 -17.65 -12.83
C GLU A 114 19.22 -16.95 -12.92
N TYR A 115 18.54 -16.75 -11.79
CA TYR A 115 17.25 -16.08 -11.77
C TYR A 115 17.40 -14.57 -11.87
N ALA A 116 18.41 -13.99 -11.21
CA ALA A 116 18.74 -12.58 -11.37
C ALA A 116 19.04 -12.23 -12.83
N VAL A 117 19.89 -13.04 -13.48
CA VAL A 117 20.25 -12.88 -14.89
C VAL A 117 19.03 -13.04 -15.79
N LYS A 118 18.26 -14.11 -15.61
CA LYS A 118 17.04 -14.33 -16.40
C LYS A 118 16.03 -13.19 -16.22
N LEU A 119 15.80 -12.76 -14.98
CA LEU A 119 14.88 -11.66 -14.67
C LEU A 119 15.36 -10.36 -15.33
N PHE A 120 16.67 -10.09 -15.31
CA PHE A 120 17.22 -8.91 -15.96
C PHE A 120 17.01 -8.94 -17.49
N ASP A 121 17.21 -10.10 -18.13
CA ASP A 121 16.99 -10.27 -19.57
C ASP A 121 15.50 -10.18 -19.95
N ASP A 122 14.60 -10.84 -19.22
CA ASP A 122 13.14 -10.84 -19.46
C ASP A 122 12.52 -9.43 -19.36
N TYR A 123 13.19 -8.54 -18.63
CA TYR A 123 12.78 -7.15 -18.40
C TYR A 123 13.63 -6.17 -19.22
N GLY A 124 14.22 -6.61 -20.33
CA GLY A 124 14.89 -5.72 -21.28
C GLY A 124 16.10 -5.01 -20.67
N LYS A 125 16.78 -5.67 -19.73
CA LYS A 125 17.99 -5.19 -19.07
C LYS A 125 17.80 -3.83 -18.36
N GLN A 126 16.57 -3.55 -17.94
CA GLN A 126 16.25 -2.38 -17.13
C GLN A 126 16.90 -2.52 -15.75
N GLN A 127 17.64 -1.49 -15.33
CA GLN A 127 18.30 -1.47 -14.02
C GLN A 127 17.30 -1.09 -12.93
N MET A 128 17.18 -1.93 -11.89
CA MET A 128 16.50 -1.54 -10.67
C MET A 128 17.45 -0.68 -9.82
N PRO A 129 17.03 0.51 -9.36
CA PRO A 129 17.84 1.33 -8.45
C PRO A 129 18.29 0.54 -7.21
N SER A 130 19.47 0.88 -6.70
CA SER A 130 20.01 0.27 -5.48
C SER A 130 19.55 1.06 -4.25
N PHE A 131 19.14 0.35 -3.19
CA PHE A 131 18.70 0.96 -1.94
C PHE A 131 19.58 0.53 -0.75
N PRO A 132 20.89 0.82 -0.74
CA PRO A 132 21.80 0.41 0.33
C PRO A 132 21.50 1.08 1.68
N GLN A 133 20.73 2.17 1.68
CA GLN A 133 20.32 2.90 2.87
C GLN A 133 19.23 2.18 3.68
N PHE A 134 18.49 1.25 3.06
CA PHE A 134 17.46 0.49 3.78
C PHE A 134 18.10 -0.60 4.62
N SER A 135 17.64 -0.71 5.86
CA SER A 135 18.00 -1.81 6.73
C SER A 135 17.40 -3.12 6.24
N ASP A 136 17.89 -4.25 6.76
CA ASP A 136 17.29 -5.56 6.46
C ASP A 136 15.84 -5.64 6.95
N GLN A 137 15.53 -4.95 8.05
CA GLN A 137 14.17 -4.89 8.60
C GLN A 137 13.25 -4.07 7.68
N ASP A 138 13.68 -2.89 7.21
CA ASP A 138 12.90 -2.07 6.28
C ASP A 138 12.48 -2.88 5.04
N ILE A 139 13.43 -3.65 4.48
CA ILE A 139 13.17 -4.48 3.30
C ILE A 139 12.26 -5.66 3.64
N THR A 140 12.38 -6.22 4.85
CA THR A 140 11.50 -7.31 5.31
C THR A 140 10.07 -6.81 5.52
N ASP A 141 9.91 -5.62 6.09
CA ASP A 141 8.61 -4.98 6.29
C ASP A 141 7.92 -4.69 4.95
N ILE A 142 8.67 -4.27 3.92
CA ILE A 142 8.13 -4.04 2.56
C ILE A 142 7.50 -5.31 1.95
N VAL A 143 7.98 -6.50 2.30
CA VAL A 143 7.58 -7.77 1.66
C VAL A 143 6.75 -8.70 2.54
N THR A 144 6.31 -8.20 3.69
CA THR A 144 5.46 -8.90 4.67
C THR A 144 3.98 -8.81 4.29
#